data_AF-A0A2G1LWR9-F1
#
_entry.id   AF-A0A2G1LWR9-F1
#
_cell.length_a   1.000
_cell.length_b   1.000
_cell.length_c   1.000
_cell.angle_alpha   90.00
_cell.angle_beta   90.00
_cell.angle_gamma   90.00
#
_symmetry.space_group_name_H-M   'P 1'
#
loop_
_entity.id
_entity.type
_entity.pdbx_description
1 polymer ?
#
loop_
_entity_poly.entity_id
_entity_poly.type
_entity_poly.pdbx_seq_one_letter_code
_entity_poly.pdbx_strand_id
1 'polypeptide(L)'
;MSNSNNSGTVLVDGAHYDWEVRREPQWSDADGWRGMTVALQQQGTQRGAVLEFPPPKRLLKGLARGRLQINDAIVARGVRAALAAGWEPESRGKPMQFMVDADGN
;
A
#
# COMPACT_ATOMS: atom_id res chain seq x y z
N MET A 1 -21.26 -2.72 10.70
CA MET A 1 -20.42 -1.52 10.47
C MET A 1 -19.22 -1.93 9.65
N SER A 2 -19.13 -1.46 8.41
CA SER A 2 -18.08 -1.86 7.46
C SER A 2 -16.90 -0.90 7.56
N ASN A 3 -15.96 -1.13 8.49
CA ASN A 3 -14.70 -0.36 8.55
C ASN A 3 -13.80 -0.71 7.37
N SER A 4 -13.98 -0.08 6.22
CA SER A 4 -12.91 -0.02 5.22
C SER A 4 -11.83 0.85 5.84
N ASN A 5 -10.91 0.24 6.60
CA ASN A 5 -9.81 0.99 7.17
C ASN A 5 -8.91 1.40 5.99
N ASN A 6 -9.01 2.67 5.62
CA ASN A 6 -8.13 3.29 4.64
C ASN A 6 -6.85 3.80 5.32
N SER A 7 -6.68 3.54 6.62
CA SER A 7 -5.46 3.81 7.37
C SER A 7 -5.37 2.90 8.58
N GLY A 8 -4.16 2.78 9.13
CA GLY A 8 -3.88 2.01 10.34
C GLY A 8 -2.41 2.05 10.73
N THR A 9 -2.05 1.23 11.71
CA THR A 9 -0.68 1.06 12.17
C THR A 9 -0.37 -0.43 12.27
N VAL A 10 0.81 -0.85 11.85
CA VAL A 10 1.26 -2.24 11.91
C VAL A 10 2.65 -2.34 12.56
N LEU A 11 2.87 -3.39 13.35
CA LEU A 11 4.17 -3.73 13.92
C LEU A 11 4.91 -4.69 12.98
N VAL A 12 6.07 -4.28 12.47
CA VAL A 12 6.93 -5.08 11.60
C VAL A 12 8.34 -5.05 12.15
N ASP A 13 8.91 -6.23 12.42
CA ASP A 13 10.28 -6.39 12.90
C ASP A 13 10.65 -5.50 14.12
N GLY A 14 9.67 -5.24 14.99
CA GLY A 14 9.84 -4.43 16.21
C GLY A 14 9.62 -2.93 16.03
N ALA A 15 9.36 -2.44 14.82
CA ALA A 15 9.05 -1.04 14.53
C ALA A 15 7.58 -0.85 14.12
N HIS A 16 6.99 0.27 14.55
CA HIS A 16 5.62 0.64 14.18
C HIS A 16 5.63 1.44 12.87
N TYR A 17 4.76 1.05 11.96
CA TYR A 17 4.57 1.70 10.66
C TYR A 17 3.12 2.12 10.52
N ASP A 18 2.91 3.41 10.32
CA ASP A 18 1.62 3.96 9.94
C ASP A 18 1.42 3.80 8.43
N TRP A 19 0.20 3.46 8.04
CA TRP A 19 -0.17 3.29 6.65
C TRP A 19 -1.49 4.01 6.33
N GLU A 20 -1.59 4.50 5.10
CA GLU A 20 -2.77 5.20 4.60
C GLU A 20 -2.95 4.94 3.10
N VAL A 21 -4.16 4.56 2.68
CA VAL A 21 -4.56 4.45 1.28
C VAL A 21 -4.67 5.86 0.70
N ARG A 22 -3.75 6.20 -0.22
CA ARG A 22 -3.72 7.49 -0.93
C ARG A 22 -4.60 7.50 -2.17
N ARG A 23 -4.71 6.37 -2.85
CA ARG A 23 -5.56 6.19 -4.03
C ARG A 23 -6.21 4.83 -4.00
N GLU A 24 -7.53 4.79 -4.08
CA GLU A 24 -8.28 3.56 -4.29
C GLU A 24 -8.26 3.16 -5.78
N PRO A 25 -8.43 1.87 -6.12
CA PRO A 25 -8.45 1.41 -7.50
C PRO A 25 -9.66 2.00 -8.22
N GLN A 26 -9.43 2.84 -9.22
CA GLN A 26 -10.48 3.58 -9.92
C GLN A 26 -10.46 3.27 -11.41
N TRP A 27 -11.65 3.25 -12.02
CA TRP A 27 -11.77 3.16 -13.47
C TRP A 27 -11.40 4.52 -14.10
N SER A 28 -10.63 4.49 -15.18
CA SER A 28 -10.27 5.63 -16.00
C SER A 28 -10.61 5.28 -17.46
N ASP A 29 -11.35 6.13 -18.16
CA ASP A 29 -11.71 5.87 -19.56
C ASP A 29 -10.49 5.86 -20.50
N ALA A 30 -9.39 6.52 -20.11
CA ALA A 30 -8.14 6.58 -20.88
C ALA A 30 -7.21 5.38 -20.65
N ASP A 31 -7.06 4.93 -19.41
CA ASP A 31 -6.04 3.94 -18.99
C ASP A 31 -6.63 2.63 -18.44
N GLY A 32 -7.96 2.50 -18.45
CA GLY A 32 -8.66 1.40 -17.80
C GLY A 32 -8.57 1.47 -16.27
N TRP A 33 -8.48 0.31 -15.61
CA TRP A 33 -8.36 0.26 -14.16
C TRP A 33 -7.00 0.78 -13.69
N ARG A 34 -7.00 1.83 -12.88
CA ARG A 34 -5.83 2.27 -12.13
C ARG A 34 -5.72 1.50 -10.82
N GLY A 35 -4.49 1.17 -10.46
CA GLY A 35 -4.15 0.47 -9.21
C GLY A 35 -4.42 1.30 -7.96
N MET A 36 -4.09 0.72 -6.81
CA MET A 36 -4.18 1.39 -5.51
C MET A 36 -2.80 1.85 -5.07
N THR A 37 -2.74 2.96 -4.35
CA THR A 37 -1.50 3.39 -3.70
C THR A 37 -1.68 3.51 -2.19
N VAL A 38 -0.70 2.99 -1.44
CA VAL A 38 -0.66 3.03 0.03
C VAL A 38 0.62 3.73 0.46
N ALA A 39 0.50 4.82 1.19
CA ALA A 39 1.62 5.46 1.85
C ALA A 39 1.98 4.71 3.13
N LEU A 40 3.27 4.56 3.38
CA LEU A 40 3.87 3.98 4.58
C LEU A 40 4.77 5.02 5.24
N GLN A 41 4.76 5.06 6.57
CA GLN A 41 5.70 5.86 7.34
C GLN A 41 6.05 5.15 8.63
N GLN A 42 7.34 4.99 8.92
CA GLN A 42 7.78 4.49 10.22
C GLN A 42 7.57 5.58 11.29
N GLN A 43 7.04 5.20 12.44
CA GLN A 43 6.89 6.12 13.56
C GLN A 43 8.27 6.61 14.02
N GLY A 44 8.38 7.91 14.26
CA GLY A 44 9.63 8.56 14.62
C GLY A 44 10.55 8.89 13.44
N THR A 45 10.15 8.60 12.20
CA THR A 45 10.92 8.98 11.01
C THR A 45 10.15 9.92 10.08
N GLN A 46 10.88 10.63 9.21
CA GLN A 46 10.29 11.58 8.26
C GLN A 46 10.20 11.06 6.82
N ARG A 47 10.88 9.95 6.49
CA ARG A 47 10.90 9.41 5.14
C ARG A 47 9.90 8.28 5.00
N GLY A 48 8.82 8.57 4.27
CA GLY A 48 7.83 7.56 3.91
C GLY A 48 8.22 6.70 2.71
N ALA A 49 7.44 5.66 2.47
CA ALA A 49 7.39 4.92 1.21
C ALA A 49 5.97 4.94 0.66
N VAL A 50 5.81 4.65 -0.63
CA VAL A 50 4.51 4.50 -1.28
C VAL A 50 4.53 3.17 -2.02
N LEU A 51 3.59 2.30 -1.67
CA LEU A 51 3.35 1.04 -2.36
C LEU A 51 2.30 1.24 -3.43
N GLU A 52 2.60 0.84 -4.65
CA GLU A 52 1.64 0.77 -5.75
C GLU A 52 1.22 -0.69 -5.97
N PHE A 53 -0.06 -0.96 -5.72
CA PHE A 53 -0.69 -2.25 -5.96
C PHE A 53 -1.36 -2.27 -7.33
N PRO A 54 -1.22 -3.35 -8.11
CA PRO A 54 -1.90 -3.47 -9.39
C PRO A 54 -3.42 -3.54 -9.20
N PRO A 55 -4.20 -3.22 -10.25
CA PRO A 55 -5.63 -3.41 -10.23
C PRO A 55 -5.99 -4.86 -9.88
N PRO A 56 -6.90 -5.11 -8.93
CA PRO A 56 -7.35 -6.45 -8.62
C PRO A 56 -7.84 -7.18 -9.88
N LYS A 57 -7.36 -8.41 -10.13
CA LYS A 57 -7.73 -9.21 -11.31
C LYS A 57 -9.25 -9.35 -11.49
N ARG A 58 -10.02 -9.32 -10.39
CA ARG A 58 -11.48 -9.33 -10.41
C ARG A 58 -12.06 -8.13 -11.15
N LEU A 59 -11.50 -6.93 -10.93
CA LEU A 59 -11.91 -5.71 -11.62
C LEU A 59 -11.59 -5.79 -13.11
N LEU A 60 -10.43 -6.34 -13.46
CA LEU A 60 -10.05 -6.61 -14.86
C LEU A 60 -11.01 -7.57 -15.57
N LYS A 61 -11.69 -8.45 -14.82
CA LYS A 61 -12.72 -9.37 -15.34
C LYS A 61 -14.13 -8.75 -15.40
N GLY A 62 -14.27 -7.44 -15.20
CA GLY A 62 -15.56 -6.74 -15.22
C GLY A 62 -16.47 -7.07 -14.03
N LEU A 63 -15.95 -7.75 -13.02
CA LEU A 63 -16.70 -8.05 -11.80
C LEU A 63 -16.70 -6.82 -10.89
N ALA A 64 -17.80 -6.64 -10.14
CA ALA A 64 -18.00 -5.48 -9.29
C ALA A 64 -16.81 -5.20 -8.35
N ARG A 65 -16.62 -3.92 -8.00
CA ARG A 65 -15.76 -3.48 -6.89
C ARG A 65 -16.27 -4.06 -5.58
N GLY A 66 -15.98 -5.34 -5.34
CA GLY A 66 -16.07 -5.89 -4.00
C GLY A 66 -15.12 -5.11 -3.09
N ARG A 67 -15.45 -5.04 -1.81
CA ARG A 67 -14.70 -4.25 -0.83
C ARG A 67 -13.22 -4.61 -0.88
N LEU A 68 -12.39 -3.63 -1.20
CA LEU A 68 -10.96 -3.75 -1.16
C LEU A 68 -10.56 -3.80 0.32
N GLN A 69 -10.03 -4.93 0.77
CA GLN A 69 -9.60 -5.08 2.16
C GLN A 69 -8.08 -5.07 2.18
N ILE A 70 -7.50 -3.88 2.30
CA ILE A 70 -6.15 -3.78 2.86
C ILE A 70 -6.26 -4.19 4.33
N ASN A 71 -5.50 -5.21 4.69
CA ASN A 71 -5.37 -5.65 6.07
C ASN A 71 -3.91 -5.53 6.49
N ASP A 72 -3.68 -5.57 7.80
CA ASP A 72 -2.34 -5.39 8.38
C ASP A 72 -1.33 -6.42 7.86
N ALA A 73 -1.77 -7.62 7.47
CA ALA A 73 -0.86 -8.65 6.92
C ALA A 73 -0.32 -8.27 5.53
N ILE A 74 -1.17 -7.71 4.64
CA ILE A 74 -0.74 -7.20 3.33
C ILE A 74 0.20 -6.01 3.51
N VAL A 75 -0.14 -5.09 4.43
CA VAL A 75 0.74 -3.94 4.72
C VAL A 75 2.08 -4.40 5.29
N ALA A 76 2.08 -5.35 6.23
CA ALA A 76 3.31 -5.88 6.82
C ALA A 76 4.22 -6.58 5.80
N ARG A 77 3.64 -7.23 4.78
CA ARG A 77 4.41 -7.77 3.66
C ARG A 77 4.97 -6.66 2.79
N GLY A 78 4.15 -5.68 2.43
CA GLY A 78 4.60 -4.54 1.63
C GLY A 78 5.69 -3.71 2.30
N VAL A 79 5.65 -3.53 3.62
CA VAL A 79 6.73 -2.92 4.40
C VAL A 79 8.01 -3.74 4.25
N ARG A 80 7.96 -5.06 4.44
CA ARG A 80 9.13 -5.94 4.27
C ARG A 80 9.67 -5.94 2.85
N ALA A 81 8.80 -5.92 1.85
CA ALA A 81 9.17 -5.82 0.43
C ALA A 81 9.87 -4.48 0.15
N ALA A 82 9.34 -3.36 0.67
CA ALA A 82 9.97 -2.04 0.53
C ALA A 82 11.35 -2.00 1.23
N LEU A 83 11.46 -2.53 2.45
CA LEU A 83 12.75 -2.64 3.16
C LEU A 83 13.75 -3.49 2.37
N ALA A 84 13.33 -4.65 1.87
CA ALA A 84 14.17 -5.52 1.04
C ALA A 84 14.57 -4.86 -0.30
N ALA A 85 13.73 -3.98 -0.84
CA ALA A 85 14.00 -3.19 -2.04
C ALA A 85 14.87 -1.94 -1.78
N GLY A 86 15.35 -1.73 -0.54
CA GLY A 86 16.24 -0.63 -0.18
C GLY A 86 15.55 0.63 0.33
N TRP A 87 14.30 0.53 0.78
CA TRP A 87 13.71 1.61 1.57
C TRP A 87 14.41 1.71 2.92
N GLU A 88 14.98 2.87 3.19
CA GLU A 88 15.59 3.19 4.49
C GLU A 88 14.74 4.27 5.18
N PRO A 89 13.89 3.91 6.17
CA PRO A 89 12.97 4.85 6.82
C PRO A 89 13.69 5.94 7.63
N GLU A 90 14.87 5.63 8.17
CA GLU A 90 15.71 6.55 8.95
C GLU A 90 16.50 7.53 8.08
N SER A 91 16.63 7.22 6.79
CA SER A 91 17.33 8.09 5.84
C SER A 91 16.51 9.35 5.53
N ARG A 92 17.18 10.45 5.17
CA ARG A 92 16.51 11.71 4.82
C ARG A 92 16.27 11.78 3.32
N GLY A 93 15.08 12.21 2.90
CA GLY A 93 14.80 12.42 1.48
C GLY A 93 13.32 12.32 1.11
N LYS A 94 13.05 12.34 -0.20
CA LYS A 94 11.70 12.17 -0.74
C LYS A 94 11.17 10.74 -0.48
N PRO A 95 9.84 10.56 -0.38
CA PRO A 95 9.24 9.24 -0.31
C PRO A 95 9.61 8.38 -1.51
N MET A 96 9.93 7.10 -1.27
CA MET A 96 10.25 6.15 -2.33
C MET A 96 8.99 5.42 -2.79
N GLN A 97 8.84 5.23 -4.10
CA GLN A 97 7.74 4.44 -4.67
C GLN A 97 8.21 3.03 -5.01
N PHE A 98 7.42 2.04 -4.62
CA PHE A 98 7.66 0.63 -4.87
C PHE A 98 6.40 0.02 -5.48
N MET A 99 6.57 -0.77 -6.54
CA MET A 99 5.49 -1.58 -7.08
C MET A 99 5.49 -2.92 -6.37
N VAL A 100 4.35 -3.32 -5.82
CA VAL A 100 4.16 -4.60 -5.13
C VAL A 100 3.07 -5.40 -5.84
N ASP A 101 3.10 -6.71 -5.70
CA ASP A 101 2.00 -7.53 -6.19
C ASP A 101 0.73 -7.36 -5.33
N ALA A 102 -0.34 -8.09 -5.67
CA ALA A 102 -1.62 -8.00 -4.95
C ALA A 102 -1.55 -8.48 -3.49
N ASP A 103 -0.50 -9.21 -3.11
CA ASP A 103 -0.27 -9.76 -1.78
C ASP A 103 0.73 -8.94 -0.97
N GLY A 104 1.35 -7.92 -1.58
CA GLY A 104 2.34 -7.05 -0.97
C GLY A 104 3.77 -7.61 -1.02
N ASN A 105 4.08 -8.49 -1.96
CA ASN A 105 5.42 -9.07 -2.17
C ASN A 105 6.25 -8.30 -3.20
#